data_AF-A0A7S0R4V3-F1
#
_entry.id   AF-A0A7S0R4V3-F1
#
_cell.length_a   1.000
_cell.length_b   1.000
_cell.length_c   1.000
_cell.angle_alpha   90.00
_cell.angle_beta   90.00
_cell.angle_gamma   90.00
#
_symmetry.space_group_name_H-M   'P 1'
#
loop_
_entity.id
_entity.type
_entity.pdbx_description
1 polymer ?
#
loop_
_entity_poly.entity_id
_entity_poly.type
_entity_poly.pdbx_seq_one_letter_code
_entity_poly.pdbx_strand_id
1 'polypeptide(L)'
;IIQEQEAYWKQKLAGVPTVMNWALDKQRPQEASNKGSLIEFSLSKEACKDYNTFPSRFRVSAFQAVLAAYGTMLCRWTSQQTVLIGSSYANRRPDTKDLIGYFLNILVMRFDLHPTQQFGDLVSEVSTTVKEAMSNSNVPLQRLVDLVGAERVPGMNPLLQAGISGGDKSWLELPEFEGCSGPPEAVPFDLGTSKMDLTLSFGQLADDDVRFELTYNTDVFREDTVRRMADSFISILEVGLKAPNTAVLDLPVVPAPQRALIMEKFQGAYQPEVFRTPPVHYQFEAQAAANPSAPAVVLWDGSTLNYGQLNERSNQLAHHLRSLGVGPDVPVGVMLERSHDLIIAFLAALKAGGCYL
;
A
#
# COMPACT_ATOMS: atom_id res chain seq x y z
N ILE A 1 -21.78 26.56 -21.75
CA ILE A 1 -21.98 25.73 -20.53
C ILE A 1 -21.56 24.27 -20.75
N ILE A 2 -22.38 23.35 -21.30
CA ILE A 2 -21.99 21.92 -21.37
C ILE A 2 -20.72 21.68 -22.20
N GLN A 3 -20.58 22.32 -23.37
CA GLN A 3 -19.37 22.19 -24.20
C GLN A 3 -18.09 22.70 -23.51
N GLU A 4 -18.20 23.76 -22.70
CA GLU A 4 -17.07 24.30 -21.92
C GLU A 4 -16.69 23.34 -20.79
N GLN A 5 -17.68 22.75 -20.11
CA GLN A 5 -17.44 21.73 -19.09
C GLN A 5 -16.83 20.45 -19.70
N GLU A 6 -17.26 20.03 -20.89
CA GLU A 6 -16.61 18.91 -21.61
C GLU A 6 -15.15 19.23 -21.96
N ALA A 7 -14.86 20.46 -22.40
CA ALA A 7 -13.48 20.88 -22.69
C ALA A 7 -12.61 20.87 -21.42
N TYR A 8 -13.14 21.35 -20.29
CA TYR A 8 -12.50 21.25 -18.98
C TYR A 8 -12.18 19.79 -18.63
N TRP A 9 -13.15 18.87 -18.75
CA TRP A 9 -12.93 17.46 -18.40
C TRP A 9 -11.94 16.76 -19.34
N LYS A 10 -11.97 17.06 -20.64
CA LYS A 10 -10.96 16.56 -21.59
C LYS A 10 -9.55 16.95 -21.18
N GLN A 11 -9.36 18.20 -20.72
CA GLN A 11 -8.06 18.67 -20.25
C GLN A 11 -7.68 18.05 -18.90
N LYS A 12 -8.59 18.07 -17.91
CA LYS A 12 -8.33 17.60 -16.54
C LYS A 12 -8.03 16.10 -16.49
N LEU A 13 -8.74 15.30 -17.28
CA LEU A 13 -8.60 13.84 -17.31
C LEU A 13 -7.63 13.35 -18.39
N ALA A 14 -6.92 14.25 -19.07
CA ALA A 14 -5.93 13.86 -20.07
C ALA A 14 -4.81 13.02 -19.43
N GLY A 15 -4.53 11.86 -20.04
CA GLY A 15 -3.44 10.96 -19.63
C GLY A 15 -3.62 10.28 -18.28
N VAL A 16 -4.82 10.33 -17.69
CA VAL A 16 -5.08 9.71 -16.39
C VAL A 16 -5.13 8.18 -16.52
N PRO A 17 -4.54 7.42 -15.58
CA PRO A 17 -4.77 5.98 -15.53
C PRO A 17 -6.25 5.70 -15.26
N THR A 18 -6.90 4.94 -16.13
CA THR A 18 -8.31 4.56 -16.00
C THR A 18 -8.51 3.28 -15.20
N VAL A 19 -7.41 2.60 -14.85
CA VAL A 19 -7.38 1.35 -14.09
C VAL A 19 -6.47 1.53 -12.87
N MET A 20 -7.03 1.25 -11.68
CA MET A 20 -6.24 1.17 -10.45
C MET A 20 -5.40 -0.10 -10.39
N ASN A 21 -4.10 0.06 -10.09
CA ASN A 21 -3.15 -1.04 -10.00
C ASN A 21 -3.15 -1.66 -8.59
N TRP A 22 -4.26 -2.27 -8.21
CA TRP A 22 -4.39 -2.92 -6.91
C TRP A 22 -3.52 -4.19 -6.81
N ALA A 23 -2.91 -4.39 -5.64
CA ALA A 23 -2.41 -5.71 -5.24
C ALA A 23 -3.61 -6.59 -4.80
N LEU A 24 -4.36 -7.14 -5.76
CA LEU A 24 -5.56 -7.93 -5.50
C LEU A 24 -5.25 -9.24 -4.76
N ASP A 25 -6.15 -9.67 -3.88
CA ASP A 25 -6.04 -10.94 -3.16
C ASP A 25 -6.48 -12.15 -4.01
N LYS A 26 -7.31 -11.87 -5.02
CA LYS A 26 -7.98 -12.84 -5.88
C LYS A 26 -7.95 -12.35 -7.32
N GLN A 27 -7.95 -13.27 -8.27
CA GLN A 27 -8.06 -12.93 -9.68
C GLN A 27 -9.46 -12.35 -9.96
N ARG A 28 -9.51 -11.19 -10.63
CA ARG A 28 -10.77 -10.55 -10.99
C ARG A 28 -11.59 -11.43 -11.95
N PRO A 29 -12.88 -11.66 -11.69
CA PRO A 29 -13.75 -12.39 -12.61
C PRO A 29 -14.04 -11.57 -13.87
N GLN A 30 -14.31 -12.26 -14.99
CA GLN A 30 -14.67 -11.59 -16.25
C GLN A 30 -16.04 -10.90 -16.17
N GLU A 31 -16.96 -11.40 -15.35
CA GLU A 31 -18.27 -10.78 -15.11
C GLU A 31 -18.32 -10.26 -13.67
N ALA A 32 -18.74 -9.00 -13.50
CA ALA A 32 -18.90 -8.40 -12.18
C ALA A 32 -20.09 -9.04 -11.47
N SER A 33 -19.85 -9.76 -10.37
CA SER A 33 -20.94 -10.31 -9.54
C SER A 33 -21.65 -9.24 -8.71
N ASN A 34 -21.01 -8.06 -8.56
CA ASN A 34 -21.38 -6.98 -7.65
C ASN A 34 -21.49 -7.41 -6.18
N LYS A 35 -20.94 -8.57 -5.80
CA LYS A 35 -20.89 -9.01 -4.40
C LYS A 35 -19.94 -8.09 -3.63
N GLY A 36 -20.43 -7.62 -2.50
CA GLY A 36 -19.67 -6.78 -1.60
C GLY A 36 -19.84 -7.22 -0.18
N SER A 37 -19.00 -6.65 0.66
CA SER A 37 -19.18 -6.65 2.10
C SER A 37 -18.66 -5.33 2.64
N LEU A 38 -18.96 -5.07 3.90
CA LEU A 38 -18.64 -3.86 4.61
C LEU A 38 -17.80 -4.18 5.84
N ILE A 39 -16.80 -3.33 6.12
CA ILE A 39 -16.21 -3.23 7.45
C ILE A 39 -16.44 -1.84 8.03
N GLU A 40 -16.74 -1.79 9.32
CA GLU A 40 -16.88 -0.55 10.08
C GLU A 40 -15.64 -0.32 10.95
N PHE A 41 -15.28 0.95 11.11
CA PHE A 41 -14.19 1.39 11.97
C PHE A 41 -14.40 2.87 12.36
N SER A 42 -13.71 3.33 13.38
CA SER A 42 -13.87 4.68 13.91
C SER A 42 -12.52 5.32 14.25
N LEU A 43 -12.52 6.63 14.37
CA LEU A 43 -11.39 7.36 14.92
C LEU A 43 -11.32 7.18 16.44
N SER A 44 -10.10 7.33 16.99
CA SER A 44 -9.93 7.50 18.43
C SER A 44 -10.61 8.79 18.91
N LYS A 45 -11.01 8.85 20.19
CA LYS A 45 -11.62 10.06 20.77
C LYS A 45 -10.72 11.31 20.65
N GLU A 46 -9.41 11.09 20.68
CA GLU A 46 -8.41 12.15 20.49
C GLU A 46 -8.42 12.65 19.05
N ALA A 47 -8.42 11.74 18.08
CA ALA A 47 -8.48 12.09 16.67
C ALA A 47 -9.81 12.71 16.23
N CYS A 48 -10.94 12.36 16.87
CA CYS A 48 -12.22 13.04 16.63
C CYS A 48 -12.13 14.55 16.92
N LYS A 49 -11.36 14.97 17.94
CA LYS A 49 -11.15 16.40 18.24
C LYS A 49 -10.36 17.10 17.15
N ASP A 50 -9.29 16.47 16.68
CA ASP A 50 -8.48 17.00 15.59
C ASP A 50 -9.32 17.06 14.29
N TYR A 51 -10.10 16.03 14.00
CA TYR A 51 -11.04 15.98 12.87
C TYR A 51 -12.07 17.12 12.90
N ASN A 52 -12.67 17.40 14.06
CA ASN A 52 -13.69 18.44 14.20
C ASN A 52 -13.10 19.87 14.15
N THR A 53 -11.87 20.05 14.61
CA THR A 53 -11.23 21.39 14.66
C THR A 53 -10.50 21.75 13.36
N PHE A 54 -9.95 20.76 12.65
CA PHE A 54 -9.16 20.96 11.43
C PHE A 54 -9.87 21.77 10.32
N PRO A 55 -11.15 21.50 9.97
CA PRO A 55 -11.90 22.27 8.96
C PRO A 55 -11.84 23.79 9.18
N SER A 56 -12.05 24.22 10.43
CA SER A 56 -12.04 25.65 10.80
C SER A 56 -10.64 26.28 10.67
N ARG A 57 -9.58 25.54 11.05
CA ARG A 57 -8.19 26.00 11.01
C ARG A 57 -7.67 26.16 9.58
N PHE A 58 -8.05 25.25 8.69
CA PHE A 58 -7.57 25.21 7.30
C PHE A 58 -8.57 25.79 6.29
N ARG A 59 -9.76 26.23 6.73
CA ARG A 59 -10.84 26.76 5.88
C ARG A 59 -11.27 25.78 4.79
N VAL A 60 -11.37 24.50 5.16
CA VAL A 60 -11.75 23.36 4.32
C VAL A 60 -12.90 22.60 4.96
N SER A 61 -13.54 21.68 4.26
CA SER A 61 -14.54 20.78 4.84
C SER A 61 -13.91 19.50 5.38
N ALA A 62 -14.60 18.83 6.31
CA ALA A 62 -14.18 17.52 6.78
C ALA A 62 -14.08 16.49 5.63
N PHE A 63 -15.00 16.57 4.66
CA PHE A 63 -14.94 15.78 3.44
C PHE A 63 -13.63 15.96 2.66
N GLN A 64 -13.10 17.19 2.58
CA GLN A 64 -11.85 17.45 1.87
C GLN A 64 -10.64 16.86 2.60
N ALA A 65 -10.62 16.89 3.94
CA ALA A 65 -9.57 16.24 4.73
C ALA A 65 -9.61 14.71 4.61
N VAL A 66 -10.81 14.12 4.68
CA VAL A 66 -11.02 12.67 4.49
C VAL A 66 -10.63 12.24 3.08
N LEU A 67 -11.04 12.99 2.06
CA LEU A 67 -10.68 12.73 0.67
C LEU A 67 -9.16 12.79 0.46
N ALA A 68 -8.46 13.74 1.08
CA ALA A 68 -7.00 13.81 1.00
C ALA A 68 -6.32 12.59 1.62
N ALA A 69 -6.76 12.15 2.80
CA ALA A 69 -6.26 10.94 3.44
C ALA A 69 -6.57 9.67 2.63
N TYR A 70 -7.79 9.57 2.09
CA TYR A 70 -8.22 8.45 1.25
C TYR A 70 -7.44 8.39 -0.06
N GLY A 71 -7.30 9.51 -0.78
CA GLY A 71 -6.49 9.58 -2.00
C GLY A 71 -5.02 9.24 -1.75
N THR A 72 -4.45 9.73 -0.65
CA THR A 72 -3.10 9.35 -0.22
C THR A 72 -3.00 7.85 -0.02
N MET A 73 -3.93 7.24 0.73
CA MET A 73 -3.96 5.79 0.92
C MET A 73 -4.02 5.05 -0.42
N LEU A 74 -4.93 5.43 -1.32
CA LEU A 74 -5.08 4.79 -2.62
C LEU A 74 -3.78 4.82 -3.42
N CYS A 75 -3.17 6.00 -3.58
CA CYS A 75 -1.89 6.16 -4.27
C CYS A 75 -0.78 5.30 -3.67
N ARG A 76 -0.74 5.18 -2.34
CA ARG A 76 0.28 4.37 -1.63
C ARG A 76 0.04 2.87 -1.80
N TRP A 77 -1.21 2.42 -1.80
CA TRP A 77 -1.56 1.00 -1.97
C TRP A 77 -1.48 0.52 -3.42
N THR A 78 -1.69 1.41 -4.40
CA THR A 78 -1.58 1.06 -5.84
C THR A 78 -0.21 1.40 -6.44
N SER A 79 0.65 2.09 -5.69
CA SER A 79 1.90 2.69 -6.19
C SER A 79 1.70 3.61 -7.39
N GLN A 80 0.50 4.20 -7.54
CA GLN A 80 0.19 5.18 -8.58
C GLN A 80 0.28 6.59 -8.02
N GLN A 81 0.89 7.50 -8.78
CA GLN A 81 0.91 8.92 -8.44
C GLN A 81 -0.45 9.59 -8.65
N THR A 82 -1.23 9.11 -9.62
CA THR A 82 -2.54 9.68 -9.94
C THR A 82 -3.63 8.63 -9.79
N VAL A 83 -4.72 8.97 -9.12
CA VAL A 83 -5.93 8.14 -9.00
C VAL A 83 -7.20 8.95 -9.27
N LEU A 84 -8.26 8.27 -9.70
CA LEU A 84 -9.60 8.86 -9.85
C LEU A 84 -10.51 8.37 -8.73
N ILE A 85 -11.18 9.29 -8.06
CA ILE A 85 -12.10 9.00 -6.97
C ILE A 85 -13.47 9.54 -7.34
N GLY A 86 -14.47 8.67 -7.28
CA GLY A 86 -15.87 9.04 -7.50
C GLY A 86 -16.51 9.52 -6.22
N SER A 87 -17.30 10.59 -6.27
CA SER A 87 -18.18 10.94 -5.16
C SER A 87 -19.60 11.14 -5.60
N SER A 88 -20.54 10.53 -4.87
CA SER A 88 -21.97 10.72 -5.11
C SER A 88 -22.41 12.03 -4.46
N TYR A 89 -23.09 12.89 -5.21
CA TYR A 89 -23.69 14.11 -4.68
C TYR A 89 -25.14 14.23 -5.12
N ALA A 90 -25.96 14.84 -4.27
CA ALA A 90 -27.33 15.16 -4.59
C ALA A 90 -27.36 16.36 -5.56
N ASN A 91 -27.67 16.11 -6.83
CA ASN A 91 -27.82 17.16 -7.84
C ASN A 91 -29.21 17.81 -7.78
N ARG A 92 -29.66 18.15 -6.56
CA ARG A 92 -30.96 18.81 -6.33
C ARG A 92 -30.80 20.31 -6.47
N ARG A 93 -31.53 20.87 -7.44
CA ARG A 93 -31.75 22.31 -7.56
C ARG A 93 -32.85 22.77 -6.59
N PRO A 94 -32.93 24.07 -6.23
CA PRO A 94 -33.93 24.57 -5.29
C PRO A 94 -35.38 24.19 -5.64
N ASP A 95 -35.73 24.15 -6.93
CA ASP A 95 -37.03 23.74 -7.47
C ASP A 95 -37.32 22.24 -7.35
N THR A 96 -36.28 21.43 -7.11
CA THR A 96 -36.37 19.97 -7.00
C THR A 96 -36.08 19.46 -5.58
N LYS A 97 -35.89 20.37 -4.62
CA LYS A 97 -35.47 20.03 -3.25
C LYS A 97 -36.41 19.03 -2.58
N ASP A 98 -37.72 19.21 -2.76
CA ASP A 98 -38.75 18.42 -2.09
C ASP A 98 -39.35 17.30 -2.98
N LEU A 99 -38.80 17.10 -4.19
CA LEU A 99 -39.31 16.09 -5.12
C LEU A 99 -38.76 14.69 -4.82
N ILE A 100 -39.62 13.68 -4.90
CA ILE A 100 -39.18 12.28 -4.85
C ILE A 100 -38.69 11.88 -6.25
N GLY A 101 -37.43 11.45 -6.36
CA GLY A 101 -36.82 11.07 -7.64
C GLY A 101 -35.31 10.79 -7.55
N TYR A 102 -34.74 10.28 -8.64
CA TYR A 102 -33.32 9.97 -8.75
C TYR A 102 -32.53 11.18 -9.26
N PHE A 103 -31.90 11.90 -8.33
CA PHE A 103 -31.09 13.11 -8.61
C PHE A 103 -29.61 12.91 -8.27
N LEU A 104 -29.18 11.68 -8.02
CA LEU A 104 -27.77 11.40 -7.72
C LEU A 104 -26.94 11.49 -9.01
N ASN A 105 -25.84 12.22 -8.93
CA ASN A 105 -24.82 12.23 -9.97
C ASN A 105 -23.45 11.95 -9.33
N ILE A 106 -22.48 11.55 -10.15
CA ILE A 106 -21.14 11.19 -9.70
C ILE A 106 -20.16 12.27 -10.14
N LEU A 107 -19.47 12.86 -9.16
CA LEU A 107 -18.32 13.74 -9.38
C LEU A 107 -17.07 12.88 -9.51
N VAL A 108 -16.31 13.10 -10.57
CA VAL A 108 -14.99 12.48 -10.75
C VAL A 108 -13.95 13.46 -10.23
N MET A 109 -13.10 13.01 -9.31
CA MET A 109 -12.01 13.80 -8.75
C MET A 109 -10.68 13.15 -9.13
N ARG A 110 -9.87 13.90 -9.89
CA ARG A 110 -8.48 13.54 -10.16
C ARG A 110 -7.64 13.93 -8.96
N PHE A 111 -6.88 12.99 -8.46
CA PHE A 111 -6.01 13.16 -7.31
C PHE A 111 -4.58 12.83 -7.73
N ASP A 112 -3.68 13.81 -7.67
CA ASP A 112 -2.27 13.68 -7.99
C ASP A 112 -1.46 13.81 -6.69
N LEU A 113 -0.67 12.79 -6.36
CA LEU A 113 0.14 12.74 -5.14
C LEU A 113 1.58 13.17 -5.45
N HIS A 114 1.98 14.33 -4.92
CA HIS A 114 3.34 14.82 -5.06
C HIS A 114 4.23 14.41 -3.85
N PRO A 115 5.38 13.75 -4.06
CA PRO A 115 6.20 13.16 -2.99
C PRO A 115 6.54 14.07 -1.80
N THR A 116 6.85 15.33 -2.08
CA THR A 116 7.33 16.30 -1.09
C THR A 116 6.23 17.23 -0.57
N GLN A 117 5.00 17.06 -1.04
CA GLN A 117 3.87 17.91 -0.64
C GLN A 117 3.49 17.63 0.81
N GLN A 118 3.18 18.68 1.55
CA GLN A 118 2.70 18.56 2.92
C GLN A 118 1.20 18.22 2.92
N PHE A 119 0.75 17.50 3.95
CA PHE A 119 -0.66 17.11 4.04
C PHE A 119 -1.63 18.31 4.00
N GLY A 120 -1.30 19.42 4.67
CA GLY A 120 -2.14 20.64 4.64
C GLY A 120 -2.25 21.28 3.25
N ASP A 121 -1.16 21.25 2.48
CA ASP A 121 -1.15 21.73 1.09
C ASP A 121 -1.99 20.82 0.20
N LEU A 122 -1.88 19.50 0.40
CA LEU A 122 -2.69 18.51 -0.29
C LEU A 122 -4.19 18.72 -0.03
N VAL A 123 -4.60 18.96 1.21
CA VAL A 123 -6.01 19.24 1.53
C VAL A 123 -6.50 20.52 0.84
N SER A 124 -5.64 21.53 0.73
CA SER A 124 -5.95 22.78 0.02
C SER A 124 -6.11 22.56 -1.49
N GLU A 125 -5.25 21.74 -2.08
CA GLU A 125 -5.36 21.32 -3.48
C GLU A 125 -6.65 20.53 -3.74
N VAL A 126 -6.95 19.56 -2.86
CA VAL A 126 -8.22 18.81 -2.89
C VAL A 126 -9.41 19.76 -2.80
N SER A 127 -9.35 20.80 -1.97
CA SER A 127 -10.41 21.81 -1.89
C SER A 127 -10.67 22.49 -3.24
N THR A 128 -9.61 22.83 -3.97
CA THR A 128 -9.69 23.38 -5.33
C THR A 128 -10.28 22.36 -6.29
N THR A 129 -9.78 21.12 -6.29
CA THR A 129 -10.28 20.03 -7.15
C THR A 129 -11.78 19.77 -6.94
N VAL A 130 -12.25 19.74 -5.68
CA VAL A 130 -13.68 19.56 -5.37
C VAL A 130 -14.52 20.72 -5.92
N LYS A 131 -14.05 21.97 -5.75
CA LYS A 131 -14.77 23.16 -6.26
C LYS A 131 -14.83 23.18 -7.79
N GLU A 132 -13.73 22.84 -8.45
CA GLU A 132 -13.68 22.74 -9.91
C GLU A 132 -14.60 21.63 -10.42
N ALA A 133 -14.58 20.44 -9.79
CA ALA A 133 -15.46 19.33 -10.14
C ALA A 133 -16.94 19.70 -9.98
N MET A 134 -17.30 20.36 -8.87
CA MET A 134 -18.66 20.86 -8.62
C MET A 134 -19.11 21.88 -9.67
N SER A 135 -18.22 22.80 -10.07
CA SER A 135 -18.51 23.81 -11.09
C SER A 135 -18.74 23.21 -12.48
N ASN A 136 -18.20 22.01 -12.73
CA ASN A 136 -18.28 21.28 -14.00
C ASN A 136 -19.14 20.00 -13.90
N SER A 137 -20.08 19.96 -12.96
CA SER A 137 -20.79 18.74 -12.57
C SER A 137 -21.96 18.34 -13.48
N ASN A 138 -22.26 19.10 -14.56
CA ASN A 138 -23.39 18.78 -15.44
C ASN A 138 -23.05 17.72 -16.50
N VAL A 139 -21.80 17.27 -16.60
CA VAL A 139 -21.39 16.23 -17.55
C VAL A 139 -21.61 14.85 -16.91
N PRO A 140 -22.47 13.99 -17.49
CA PRO A 140 -22.73 12.66 -16.93
C PRO A 140 -21.49 11.76 -16.96
N LEU A 141 -21.35 10.84 -15.99
CA LEU A 141 -20.21 9.92 -15.92
C LEU A 141 -20.00 9.13 -17.23
N GLN A 142 -21.08 8.65 -17.86
CA GLN A 142 -20.99 7.90 -19.11
C GLN A 142 -20.34 8.74 -20.24
N ARG A 143 -20.61 10.05 -20.25
CA ARG A 143 -19.97 10.97 -21.19
C ARG A 143 -18.49 11.16 -20.86
N LEU A 144 -18.12 11.22 -19.57
CA LEU A 144 -16.72 11.28 -19.15
C LEU A 144 -15.92 10.04 -19.58
N VAL A 145 -16.52 8.84 -19.45
CA VAL A 145 -15.94 7.58 -19.94
C VAL A 145 -15.59 7.67 -21.43
N ASP A 146 -16.54 8.17 -22.24
CA ASP A 146 -16.33 8.32 -23.68
C ASP A 146 -15.28 9.40 -24.02
N LEU A 147 -15.23 10.49 -23.25
CA LEU A 147 -14.27 11.59 -23.44
C LEU A 147 -12.82 11.18 -23.15
N VAL A 148 -12.62 10.34 -22.14
CA VAL A 148 -11.30 9.82 -21.75
C VAL A 148 -10.87 8.66 -22.64
N GLY A 149 -11.82 8.01 -23.33
CA GLY A 149 -11.56 6.81 -24.12
C GLY A 149 -11.18 5.63 -23.22
N ALA A 150 -11.79 5.54 -22.04
CA ALA A 150 -11.40 4.57 -21.03
C ALA A 150 -11.64 3.13 -21.50
N GLU A 151 -10.65 2.26 -21.26
CA GLU A 151 -10.74 0.85 -21.62
C GLU A 151 -11.87 0.16 -20.85
N ARG A 152 -12.72 -0.57 -21.57
CA ARG A 152 -13.80 -1.34 -20.96
C ARG A 152 -13.29 -2.73 -20.60
N VAL A 153 -12.71 -2.82 -19.41
CA VAL A 153 -12.26 -4.10 -18.84
C VAL A 153 -13.48 -4.84 -18.26
N PRO A 154 -13.74 -6.10 -18.66
CA PRO A 154 -14.82 -6.90 -18.09
C PRO A 154 -14.67 -7.02 -16.56
N GLY A 155 -15.79 -6.94 -15.83
CA GLY A 155 -15.78 -7.01 -14.37
C GLY A 155 -15.28 -5.74 -13.66
N MET A 156 -15.10 -4.63 -14.38
CA MET A 156 -14.65 -3.34 -13.83
C MET A 156 -15.57 -2.19 -14.21
N ASN A 157 -15.66 -1.20 -13.33
CA ASN A 157 -16.19 0.10 -13.70
C ASN A 157 -15.18 0.79 -14.66
N PRO A 158 -15.62 1.31 -15.82
CA PRO A 158 -14.72 1.84 -16.84
C PRO A 158 -13.83 3.02 -16.42
N LEU A 159 -14.20 3.79 -15.38
CA LEU A 159 -13.45 4.99 -14.98
C LEU A 159 -13.17 5.07 -13.47
N LEU A 160 -14.05 4.50 -12.64
CA LEU A 160 -14.01 4.69 -11.20
C LEU A 160 -14.00 3.36 -10.46
N GLN A 161 -12.83 2.95 -9.96
CA GLN A 161 -12.70 1.77 -9.10
C GLN A 161 -12.71 2.12 -7.61
N ALA A 162 -12.57 3.40 -7.26
CA ALA A 162 -12.68 3.89 -5.88
C ALA A 162 -13.78 4.96 -5.75
N GLY A 163 -14.52 4.89 -4.65
CA GLY A 163 -15.59 5.81 -4.32
C GLY A 163 -15.43 6.43 -2.93
N ILE A 164 -16.00 7.61 -2.75
CA ILE A 164 -16.17 8.24 -1.45
C ILE A 164 -17.57 8.85 -1.33
N SER A 165 -18.21 8.61 -0.21
CA SER A 165 -19.45 9.29 0.16
C SER A 165 -19.43 9.64 1.65
N GLY A 166 -20.09 10.71 2.04
CA GLY A 166 -20.08 11.12 3.44
C GLY A 166 -20.01 12.62 3.61
N GLY A 167 -20.30 13.05 4.83
CA GLY A 167 -20.47 14.45 5.17
C GLY A 167 -21.46 14.60 6.32
N ASP A 168 -21.97 15.82 6.47
CA ASP A 168 -22.90 16.17 7.54
C ASP A 168 -24.23 15.41 7.34
N LYS A 169 -24.51 14.45 8.22
CA LYS A 169 -25.68 13.55 8.12
C LYS A 169 -26.94 14.20 8.71
N SER A 170 -27.17 15.47 8.42
CA SER A 170 -28.38 16.20 8.86
C SER A 170 -29.68 15.60 8.31
N TRP A 171 -29.60 14.71 7.29
CA TRP A 171 -30.74 13.96 6.76
C TRP A 171 -31.05 12.67 7.54
N LEU A 172 -30.14 12.26 8.43
CA LEU A 172 -30.30 11.12 9.33
C LEU A 172 -30.92 11.52 10.68
N GLU A 173 -31.13 12.83 10.91
CA GLU A 173 -32.10 13.31 11.89
C GLU A 173 -33.48 12.85 11.41
N LEU A 174 -33.80 11.60 11.73
CA LEU A 174 -35.09 11.02 11.46
C LEU A 174 -36.12 11.88 12.21
N PRO A 175 -37.11 12.46 11.52
CA PRO A 175 -38.13 13.24 12.18
C PRO A 175 -38.80 12.37 13.25
N GLU A 176 -39.16 12.97 14.38
CA GLU A 176 -40.02 12.28 15.35
C GLU A 176 -41.30 11.87 14.62
N PHE A 177 -41.52 10.57 14.50
CA PHE A 177 -42.72 10.04 13.89
C PHE A 177 -43.86 10.12 14.92
N GLU A 178 -44.89 10.91 14.61
CA GLU A 178 -46.10 10.99 15.44
C GLU A 178 -46.64 9.58 15.72
N GLY A 179 -46.75 9.22 17.00
CA GLY A 179 -47.25 7.91 17.45
C GLY A 179 -46.19 6.84 17.70
N CYS A 180 -44.90 7.13 17.50
CA CYS A 180 -43.81 6.24 17.90
C CYS A 180 -43.23 6.65 19.27
N SER A 181 -43.07 5.69 20.17
CA SER A 181 -42.42 5.91 21.47
C SER A 181 -40.93 5.56 21.38
N GLY A 182 -40.06 6.57 21.40
CA GLY A 182 -38.62 6.41 21.47
C GLY A 182 -37.87 6.92 20.23
N PRO A 183 -36.57 7.23 20.36
CA PRO A 183 -35.76 7.66 19.23
C PRO A 183 -35.64 6.51 18.22
N PRO A 184 -35.63 6.80 16.92
CA PRO A 184 -35.44 5.78 15.91
C PRO A 184 -34.04 5.15 16.05
N GLU A 185 -34.00 3.82 16.01
CA GLU A 185 -32.76 3.05 16.10
C GLU A 185 -32.28 2.68 14.68
N ALA A 186 -31.08 3.11 14.32
CA ALA A 186 -30.45 2.69 13.08
C ALA A 186 -29.96 1.24 13.23
N VAL A 187 -30.57 0.33 12.48
CA VAL A 187 -30.12 -1.07 12.43
C VAL A 187 -29.04 -1.19 11.35
N PRO A 188 -27.83 -1.68 11.69
CA PRO A 188 -26.79 -1.95 10.70
C PRO A 188 -27.32 -2.92 9.64
N PHE A 189 -27.20 -2.55 8.36
CA PHE A 189 -27.66 -3.36 7.25
C PHE A 189 -26.63 -3.38 6.13
N ASP A 190 -25.97 -4.53 5.96
CA ASP A 190 -25.10 -4.77 4.81
C ASP A 190 -25.95 -5.20 3.61
N LEU A 191 -25.95 -4.39 2.56
CA LEU A 191 -26.62 -4.71 1.29
C LEU A 191 -25.97 -5.93 0.60
N GLY A 192 -24.78 -6.36 1.03
CA GLY A 192 -24.03 -7.47 0.44
C GLY A 192 -23.54 -7.18 -0.98
N THR A 193 -23.47 -5.90 -1.36
CA THR A 193 -23.14 -5.48 -2.72
C THR A 193 -22.09 -4.38 -2.75
N SER A 194 -21.27 -4.40 -3.79
CA SER A 194 -20.31 -3.32 -4.09
C SER A 194 -20.32 -2.99 -5.58
N LYS A 195 -20.46 -1.71 -5.90
CA LYS A 195 -20.46 -1.20 -7.29
C LYS A 195 -19.07 -0.77 -7.79
N MET A 196 -18.12 -0.67 -6.87
CA MET A 196 -16.72 -0.30 -7.09
C MET A 196 -15.82 -1.31 -6.36
N ASP A 197 -14.51 -1.25 -6.58
CA ASP A 197 -13.59 -2.15 -5.87
C ASP A 197 -13.53 -1.79 -4.38
N LEU A 198 -13.49 -0.49 -4.09
CA LEU A 198 -13.45 0.04 -2.72
C LEU A 198 -14.25 1.35 -2.64
N THR A 199 -15.13 1.49 -1.66
CA THR A 199 -15.86 2.74 -1.40
C THR A 199 -15.78 3.10 0.07
N LEU A 200 -15.27 4.30 0.37
CA LEU A 200 -15.26 4.86 1.71
C LEU A 200 -16.54 5.64 1.96
N SER A 201 -17.30 5.24 2.96
CA SER A 201 -18.44 5.99 3.49
C SER A 201 -18.11 6.50 4.89
N PHE A 202 -18.55 7.71 5.24
CA PHE A 202 -18.32 8.25 6.59
C PHE A 202 -19.43 9.20 7.04
N GLY A 203 -19.53 9.38 8.35
CA GLY A 203 -20.45 10.34 8.96
C GLY A 203 -20.17 10.54 10.44
N GLN A 204 -20.71 11.63 10.99
CA GLN A 204 -20.65 11.97 12.40
C GLN A 204 -21.95 11.55 13.09
N LEU A 205 -21.83 10.97 14.29
CA LEU A 205 -22.97 10.69 15.18
C LEU A 205 -23.15 11.81 16.21
N ALA A 206 -24.26 11.74 16.96
CA ALA A 206 -24.66 12.75 17.94
C ALA A 206 -23.61 13.03 19.05
N ASP A 207 -22.70 12.10 19.34
CA ASP A 207 -21.68 12.22 20.39
C ASP A 207 -20.30 12.69 19.87
N ASP A 208 -20.25 13.37 18.71
CA ASP A 208 -19.01 13.75 18.01
C ASP A 208 -18.12 12.58 17.55
N ASP A 209 -18.61 11.34 17.67
CA ASP A 209 -17.96 10.16 17.16
C ASP A 209 -18.07 10.10 15.63
N VAL A 210 -16.92 9.92 14.98
CA VAL A 210 -16.82 9.78 13.53
C VAL A 210 -16.70 8.29 13.18
N ARG A 211 -17.66 7.80 12.40
CA ARG A 211 -17.65 6.43 11.88
C ARG A 211 -17.32 6.41 10.40
N PHE A 212 -16.56 5.40 10.03
CA PHE A 212 -16.15 5.09 8.67
C PHE A 212 -16.57 3.67 8.32
N GLU A 213 -16.84 3.49 7.05
CA GLU A 213 -17.34 2.27 6.45
C GLU A 213 -16.55 2.05 5.17
N LEU A 214 -15.90 0.90 5.03
CA LEU A 214 -15.29 0.49 3.75
C LEU A 214 -16.13 -0.62 3.15
N THR A 215 -16.88 -0.28 2.11
CA THR A 215 -17.55 -1.26 1.25
C THR A 215 -16.57 -1.72 0.19
N TYR A 216 -16.41 -3.03 0.01
CA TYR A 216 -15.41 -3.60 -0.88
C TYR A 216 -15.97 -4.76 -1.71
N ASN A 217 -15.40 -4.96 -2.89
CA ASN A 217 -15.74 -6.09 -3.75
C ASN A 217 -15.09 -7.38 -3.25
N THR A 218 -15.90 -8.35 -2.85
CA THR A 218 -15.43 -9.62 -2.27
C THR A 218 -14.87 -10.59 -3.32
N ASP A 219 -15.09 -10.34 -4.61
CA ASP A 219 -14.47 -11.11 -5.68
C ASP A 219 -12.97 -10.84 -5.80
N VAL A 220 -12.49 -9.66 -5.34
CA VAL A 220 -11.10 -9.22 -5.54
C VAL A 220 -10.33 -9.00 -4.24
N PHE A 221 -11.04 -8.68 -3.14
CA PHE A 221 -10.43 -8.49 -1.83
C PHE A 221 -10.86 -9.53 -0.79
N ARG A 222 -9.96 -9.79 0.16
CA ARG A 222 -10.23 -10.45 1.44
C ARG A 222 -10.46 -9.38 2.51
N GLU A 223 -11.29 -9.72 3.50
CA GLU A 223 -11.58 -8.84 4.64
C GLU A 223 -10.31 -8.37 5.35
N ASP A 224 -9.35 -9.27 5.61
CA ASP A 224 -8.08 -8.93 6.27
C ASP A 224 -7.28 -7.85 5.53
N THR A 225 -7.33 -7.85 4.20
CA THR A 225 -6.66 -6.84 3.37
C THR A 225 -7.34 -5.50 3.48
N VAL A 226 -8.68 -5.47 3.47
CA VAL A 226 -9.46 -4.25 3.62
C VAL A 226 -9.34 -3.68 5.04
N ARG A 227 -9.24 -4.54 6.07
CA ARG A 227 -8.92 -4.11 7.45
C ARG A 227 -7.57 -3.40 7.52
N ARG A 228 -6.54 -3.94 6.87
CA ARG A 228 -5.22 -3.25 6.79
C ARG A 228 -5.31 -1.92 6.04
N MET A 229 -6.14 -1.83 4.99
CA MET A 229 -6.40 -0.55 4.31
C MET A 229 -7.11 0.44 5.24
N ALA A 230 -8.11 0.00 6.01
CA ALA A 230 -8.78 0.83 7.03
C ALA A 230 -7.77 1.36 8.05
N ASP A 231 -6.92 0.49 8.59
CA ASP A 231 -5.89 0.89 9.56
C ASP A 231 -4.89 1.87 8.94
N SER A 232 -4.52 1.67 7.67
CA SER A 232 -3.66 2.60 6.91
C SER A 232 -4.32 3.97 6.77
N PHE A 233 -5.59 3.99 6.39
CA PHE A 233 -6.36 5.22 6.24
C PHE A 233 -6.46 5.99 7.56
N ILE A 234 -6.78 5.30 8.66
CA ILE A 234 -6.85 5.92 9.99
C ILE A 234 -5.48 6.48 10.36
N SER A 235 -4.40 5.72 10.19
CA SER A 235 -3.05 6.19 10.54
C SER A 235 -2.63 7.41 9.72
N ILE A 236 -2.95 7.44 8.42
CA ILE A 236 -2.72 8.59 7.54
C ILE A 236 -3.54 9.80 7.99
N LEU A 237 -4.83 9.63 8.26
CA LEU A 237 -5.73 10.71 8.65
C LEU A 237 -5.34 11.29 10.01
N GLU A 238 -5.11 10.46 11.03
CA GLU A 238 -4.75 10.91 12.38
C GLU A 238 -3.44 11.70 12.37
N VAL A 239 -2.39 11.20 11.71
CA VAL A 239 -1.10 11.90 11.63
C VAL A 239 -1.21 13.17 10.78
N GLY A 240 -1.94 13.11 9.65
CA GLY A 240 -2.15 14.27 8.79
C GLY A 240 -2.89 15.42 9.48
N LEU A 241 -3.94 15.11 10.25
CA LEU A 241 -4.70 16.10 11.01
C LEU A 241 -3.85 16.75 12.12
N LYS A 242 -3.07 15.93 12.84
CA LYS A 242 -2.22 16.38 13.96
C LYS A 242 -0.99 17.16 13.50
N ALA A 243 -0.36 16.73 12.42
CA ALA A 243 0.89 17.28 11.89
C ALA A 243 0.76 17.59 10.39
N PRO A 244 -0.01 18.63 10.02
CA PRO A 244 -0.32 18.96 8.61
C PRO A 244 0.90 19.32 7.76
N ASN A 245 2.03 19.68 8.38
CA ASN A 245 3.28 19.97 7.68
C ASN A 245 4.10 18.71 7.34
N THR A 246 3.62 17.52 7.73
CA THR A 246 4.26 16.24 7.39
C THR A 246 4.12 15.99 5.89
N ALA A 247 5.21 15.57 5.25
CA ALA A 247 5.17 15.19 3.85
C ALA A 247 4.26 13.96 3.66
N VAL A 248 3.49 13.93 2.59
CA VAL A 248 2.50 12.87 2.34
C VAL A 248 3.11 11.46 2.24
N LEU A 249 4.40 11.35 1.85
CA LEU A 249 5.11 10.07 1.83
C LEU A 249 5.61 9.62 3.21
N ASP A 250 5.76 10.54 4.15
CA ASP A 250 6.16 10.26 5.53
C ASP A 250 4.96 9.87 6.41
N LEU A 251 3.73 10.03 5.90
CA LEU A 251 2.52 9.57 6.57
C LEU A 251 2.55 8.03 6.68
N PRO A 252 2.28 7.47 7.87
CA PRO A 252 2.38 6.04 8.10
C PRO A 252 1.28 5.26 7.38
N VAL A 253 1.65 4.53 6.34
CA VAL A 253 0.74 3.56 5.69
C VAL A 253 0.59 2.30 6.54
N VAL A 254 1.66 1.88 7.22
CA VAL A 254 1.62 0.75 8.15
C VAL A 254 1.56 1.30 9.57
N PRO A 255 0.46 1.08 10.31
CA PRO A 255 0.33 1.53 11.70
C PRO A 255 1.46 1.01 12.58
N ALA A 256 1.81 1.76 13.62
CA ALA A 256 2.91 1.42 14.52
C ALA A 256 2.84 -0.01 15.12
N PRO A 257 1.68 -0.52 15.59
CA PRO A 257 1.58 -1.89 16.10
C PRO A 257 1.90 -2.95 15.02
N GLN A 258 1.41 -2.75 13.79
CA GLN A 258 1.67 -3.67 12.69
C GLN A 258 3.12 -3.61 12.24
N ARG A 259 3.73 -2.42 12.21
CA ARG A 259 5.15 -2.26 11.93
C ARG A 259 6.01 -2.98 12.97
N ALA A 260 5.67 -2.86 14.26
CA ALA A 260 6.38 -3.57 15.33
C ALA A 260 6.27 -5.09 15.14
N LEU A 261 5.08 -5.62 14.83
CA LEU A 261 4.87 -7.03 14.55
C LEU A 261 5.67 -7.53 13.35
N ILE A 262 5.75 -6.74 12.28
CA ILE A 262 6.56 -7.07 11.09
C ILE A 262 8.03 -7.14 11.48
N MET A 263 8.53 -6.15 12.22
CA MET A 263 9.93 -6.14 12.66
C MET A 263 10.20 -7.34 13.57
N GLU A 264 9.36 -7.61 14.56
CA GLU A 264 9.49 -8.75 15.46
C GLU A 264 9.55 -10.09 14.70
N LYS A 265 8.64 -10.30 13.73
CA LYS A 265 8.52 -11.58 13.02
C LYS A 265 9.55 -11.79 11.91
N PHE A 266 9.97 -10.73 11.23
CA PHE A 266 10.74 -10.84 9.99
C PHE A 266 12.17 -10.27 10.08
N GLN A 267 12.58 -9.66 11.20
CA GLN A 267 13.97 -9.22 11.37
C GLN A 267 14.99 -10.37 11.54
N GLY A 268 14.50 -11.60 11.72
CA GLY A 268 15.33 -12.76 12.05
C GLY A 268 15.86 -12.72 13.48
N ALA A 269 16.58 -13.76 13.89
CA ALA A 269 17.26 -13.74 15.19
C ALA A 269 18.52 -12.89 15.07
N TYR A 270 18.65 -11.85 15.90
CA TYR A 270 19.93 -11.16 16.06
C TYR A 270 20.92 -12.12 16.70
N GLN A 271 21.91 -12.57 15.92
CA GLN A 271 22.96 -13.49 16.36
C GLN A 271 24.30 -12.77 16.40
N PRO A 272 24.61 -12.00 17.46
CA PRO A 272 25.86 -11.25 17.56
C PRO A 272 27.11 -12.15 17.52
N GLU A 273 26.95 -13.43 17.87
CA GLU A 273 28.02 -14.44 17.83
C GLU A 273 28.50 -14.76 16.40
N VAL A 274 27.70 -14.48 15.37
CA VAL A 274 28.13 -14.63 13.96
C VAL A 274 29.34 -13.73 13.68
N PHE A 275 29.42 -12.55 14.31
CA PHE A 275 30.56 -11.64 14.17
C PHE A 275 31.81 -12.08 14.95
N ARG A 276 31.68 -13.04 15.86
CA ARG A 276 32.81 -13.64 16.60
C ARG A 276 33.28 -14.96 15.99
N THR A 277 32.56 -15.45 14.99
CA THR A 277 32.86 -16.71 14.34
C THR A 277 34.13 -16.54 13.48
N PRO A 278 35.18 -17.37 13.67
CA PRO A 278 36.39 -17.29 12.84
C PRO A 278 36.07 -17.47 11.35
N PRO A 279 36.88 -16.93 10.43
CA PRO A 279 36.70 -17.18 9.02
C PRO A 279 36.66 -18.68 8.70
N VAL A 280 35.89 -19.08 7.67
CA VAL A 280 35.64 -20.50 7.34
C VAL A 280 36.92 -21.33 7.17
N HIS A 281 37.99 -20.74 6.65
CA HIS A 281 39.28 -21.43 6.48
C HIS A 281 39.98 -21.73 7.82
N TYR A 282 39.83 -20.87 8.84
CA TYR A 282 40.31 -21.15 10.20
C TYR A 282 39.48 -22.24 10.89
N GLN A 283 38.16 -22.23 10.69
CA GLN A 283 37.29 -23.31 11.19
C GLN A 283 37.65 -24.65 10.55
N PHE A 284 37.93 -24.65 9.25
CA PHE A 284 38.38 -25.82 8.51
C PHE A 284 39.72 -26.33 9.02
N GLU A 285 40.70 -25.45 9.30
CA GLU A 285 41.99 -25.83 9.89
C GLU A 285 41.83 -26.49 11.26
N ALA A 286 40.97 -25.93 12.12
CA ALA A 286 40.68 -26.51 13.44
C ALA A 286 40.06 -27.91 13.31
N GLN A 287 39.13 -28.09 12.38
CA GLN A 287 38.53 -29.41 12.10
C GLN A 287 39.56 -30.41 11.54
N ALA A 288 40.44 -29.96 10.64
CA ALA A 288 41.48 -30.81 10.06
C ALA A 288 42.54 -31.22 11.08
N ALA A 289 42.85 -30.36 12.05
CA ALA A 289 43.73 -30.72 13.16
C ALA A 289 43.06 -31.70 14.13
N ALA A 290 41.76 -31.52 14.42
CA ALA A 290 41.03 -32.37 15.35
C ALA A 290 40.73 -33.77 14.78
N ASN A 291 40.47 -33.89 13.48
CA ASN A 291 40.11 -35.16 12.84
C ASN A 291 40.72 -35.34 11.45
N PRO A 292 42.06 -35.51 11.37
CA PRO A 292 42.78 -35.48 10.09
C PRO A 292 42.42 -36.65 9.15
N SER A 293 42.12 -37.83 9.71
CA SER A 293 41.84 -39.04 8.91
C SER A 293 40.40 -39.15 8.44
N ALA A 294 39.49 -38.29 8.91
CA ALA A 294 38.09 -38.33 8.50
C ALA A 294 37.90 -37.87 7.05
N PRO A 295 36.94 -38.47 6.30
CA PRO A 295 36.63 -38.05 4.94
C PRO A 295 36.11 -36.60 4.92
N ALA A 296 36.64 -35.78 4.02
CA ALA A 296 36.25 -34.37 3.86
C ALA A 296 35.53 -34.13 2.53
N VAL A 297 36.08 -34.63 1.42
CA VAL A 297 35.51 -34.47 0.08
C VAL A 297 35.50 -35.82 -0.64
N VAL A 298 34.30 -36.29 -0.99
CA VAL A 298 34.07 -37.54 -1.73
C VAL A 298 33.50 -37.17 -3.09
N LEU A 299 34.15 -37.63 -4.17
CA LEU A 299 33.66 -37.47 -5.53
C LEU A 299 32.70 -38.61 -5.91
N TRP A 300 32.01 -38.43 -7.03
CA TRP A 300 31.00 -39.37 -7.54
C TRP A 300 31.58 -40.75 -7.88
N ASP A 301 32.87 -40.84 -8.18
CA ASP A 301 33.59 -42.08 -8.48
C ASP A 301 34.09 -42.80 -7.20
N GLY A 302 33.77 -42.27 -6.02
CA GLY A 302 34.18 -42.80 -4.72
C GLY A 302 35.57 -42.35 -4.27
N SER A 303 36.31 -41.62 -5.10
CA SER A 303 37.60 -41.05 -4.69
C SER A 303 37.41 -40.03 -3.57
N THR A 304 38.27 -40.11 -2.54
CA THR A 304 38.08 -39.37 -1.28
C THR A 304 39.36 -38.69 -0.85
N LEU A 305 39.26 -37.41 -0.48
CA LEU A 305 40.27 -36.71 0.32
C LEU A 305 39.80 -36.61 1.76
N ASN A 306 40.69 -36.95 2.69
CA ASN A 306 40.47 -36.69 4.11
C ASN A 306 40.81 -35.23 4.47
N TYR A 307 40.40 -34.80 5.66
CA TYR A 307 40.62 -33.43 6.13
C TYR A 307 42.10 -33.05 6.17
N GLY A 308 42.98 -33.96 6.59
CA GLY A 308 44.42 -33.72 6.66
C GLY A 308 45.03 -33.46 5.29
N GLN A 309 44.75 -34.33 4.31
CA GLN A 309 45.22 -34.23 2.93
C GLN A 309 44.69 -32.96 2.24
N LEU A 310 43.41 -32.64 2.45
CA LEU A 310 42.80 -31.44 1.87
C LEU A 310 43.42 -30.16 2.47
N ASN A 311 43.66 -30.14 3.79
CA ASN A 311 44.32 -29.03 4.46
C ASN A 311 45.77 -28.86 4.00
N GLU A 312 46.53 -29.95 3.87
CA GLU A 312 47.92 -29.91 3.39
C GLU A 312 48.02 -29.38 1.96
N ARG A 313 47.21 -29.92 1.03
CA ARG A 313 47.21 -29.47 -0.36
C ARG A 313 46.76 -28.02 -0.53
N SER A 314 45.72 -27.61 0.22
CA SER A 314 45.28 -26.21 0.20
C SER A 314 46.30 -25.26 0.83
N ASN A 315 47.05 -25.69 1.86
CA ASN A 315 48.15 -24.91 2.42
C ASN A 315 49.30 -24.72 1.42
N GLN A 316 49.69 -25.79 0.72
CA GLN A 316 50.74 -25.72 -0.30
C GLN A 316 50.36 -24.73 -1.40
N LEU A 317 49.13 -24.81 -1.92
CA LEU A 317 48.65 -23.87 -2.93
C LEU A 317 48.50 -22.44 -2.36
N ALA A 318 48.04 -22.26 -1.12
CA ALA A 318 47.94 -20.95 -0.48
C ALA A 318 49.30 -20.26 -0.36
N HIS A 319 50.35 -21.00 0.04
CA HIS A 319 51.71 -20.46 0.08
C HIS A 319 52.22 -20.06 -1.30
N HIS A 320 51.90 -20.85 -2.33
CA HIS A 320 52.23 -20.50 -3.70
C HIS A 320 51.50 -19.24 -4.16
N LEU A 321 50.19 -19.13 -3.91
CA LEU A 321 49.40 -17.93 -4.24
C LEU A 321 49.95 -16.68 -3.53
N ARG A 322 50.32 -16.79 -2.25
CA ARG A 322 50.99 -15.70 -1.51
C ARG A 322 52.31 -15.28 -2.15
N SER A 323 53.09 -16.25 -2.67
CA SER A 323 54.33 -15.94 -3.41
C SER A 323 54.07 -15.19 -4.72
N LEU A 324 52.87 -15.32 -5.29
CA LEU A 324 52.42 -14.60 -6.49
C LEU A 324 51.74 -13.26 -6.16
N GLY A 325 51.73 -12.84 -4.89
CA GLY A 325 51.17 -11.56 -4.46
C GLY A 325 49.69 -11.60 -4.06
N VAL A 326 49.10 -12.78 -3.90
CA VAL A 326 47.73 -12.89 -3.38
C VAL A 326 47.70 -12.52 -1.90
N GLY A 327 46.79 -11.61 -1.54
CA GLY A 327 46.52 -11.12 -0.20
C GLY A 327 45.10 -10.53 -0.11
N PRO A 328 44.80 -9.72 0.91
CA PRO A 328 43.49 -9.07 1.07
C PRO A 328 43.01 -8.37 -0.20
N ASP A 329 41.74 -8.57 -0.53
CA ASP A 329 41.05 -7.98 -1.69
C ASP A 329 41.63 -8.37 -3.08
N VAL A 330 42.52 -9.37 -3.15
CA VAL A 330 43.06 -9.87 -4.43
C VAL A 330 42.23 -11.08 -4.93
N PRO A 331 41.62 -11.00 -6.13
CA PRO A 331 40.88 -12.12 -6.71
C PRO A 331 41.80 -13.15 -7.37
N VAL A 332 41.51 -14.42 -7.12
CA VAL A 332 42.13 -15.58 -7.76
C VAL A 332 41.09 -16.21 -8.70
N GLY A 333 41.34 -16.19 -10.00
CA GLY A 333 40.46 -16.83 -10.97
C GLY A 333 40.56 -18.36 -10.89
N VAL A 334 39.42 -19.03 -10.69
CA VAL A 334 39.35 -20.49 -10.56
C VAL A 334 38.59 -21.07 -11.75
N MET A 335 39.32 -21.54 -12.75
CA MET A 335 38.76 -22.19 -13.95
C MET A 335 38.97 -23.70 -13.91
N LEU A 336 38.27 -24.36 -12.98
CA LEU A 336 38.35 -25.82 -12.75
C LEU A 336 36.96 -26.45 -12.80
N GLU A 337 36.88 -27.66 -13.34
CA GLU A 337 35.67 -28.48 -13.23
C GLU A 337 35.51 -29.07 -11.81
N ARG A 338 34.34 -29.64 -11.52
CA ARG A 338 34.04 -30.27 -10.22
C ARG A 338 35.02 -31.42 -9.94
N SER A 339 35.93 -31.17 -9.00
CA SER A 339 37.03 -32.06 -8.65
C SER A 339 37.52 -31.75 -7.24
N HIS A 340 38.44 -32.56 -6.71
CA HIS A 340 39.16 -32.21 -5.47
C HIS A 340 39.92 -30.89 -5.60
N ASP A 341 40.50 -30.64 -6.77
CA ASP A 341 41.32 -29.45 -7.04
C ASP A 341 40.50 -28.16 -6.96
N LEU A 342 39.21 -28.21 -7.30
CA LEU A 342 38.29 -27.07 -7.13
C LEU A 342 38.16 -26.67 -5.65
N ILE A 343 37.96 -27.64 -4.75
CA ILE A 343 37.83 -27.37 -3.31
C ILE A 343 39.18 -26.94 -2.72
N ILE A 344 40.28 -27.54 -3.19
CA ILE A 344 41.64 -27.13 -2.83
C ILE A 344 41.87 -25.66 -3.22
N ALA A 345 41.48 -25.26 -4.43
CA ALA A 345 41.62 -23.89 -4.93
C ALA A 345 40.82 -22.87 -4.11
N PHE A 346 39.55 -23.17 -3.77
CA PHE A 346 38.74 -22.29 -2.93
C PHE A 346 39.33 -22.10 -1.53
N LEU A 347 39.73 -23.18 -0.86
CA LEU A 347 40.36 -23.09 0.46
C LEU A 347 41.71 -22.37 0.39
N ALA A 348 42.51 -22.62 -0.66
CA ALA A 348 43.81 -21.99 -0.84
C ALA A 348 43.71 -20.48 -1.07
N ALA A 349 42.75 -20.02 -1.88
CA ALA A 349 42.49 -18.60 -2.09
C ALA A 349 42.13 -17.88 -0.79
N LEU A 350 41.24 -18.48 0.01
CA LEU A 350 40.86 -17.94 1.32
C LEU A 350 42.03 -17.94 2.32
N LYS A 351 42.82 -19.02 2.38
CA LYS A 351 44.02 -19.12 3.24
C LYS A 351 45.14 -18.17 2.82
N ALA A 352 45.23 -17.83 1.54
CA ALA A 352 46.15 -16.81 1.04
C ALA A 352 45.70 -15.39 1.42
N GLY A 353 44.45 -15.21 1.87
CA GLY A 353 43.85 -13.93 2.22
C GLY A 353 43.09 -13.26 1.08
N GLY A 354 43.01 -13.88 -0.09
CA GLY A 354 42.29 -13.38 -1.25
C GLY A 354 40.84 -13.86 -1.33
N CYS A 355 40.19 -13.56 -2.45
CA CYS A 355 38.89 -14.10 -2.83
C CYS A 355 39.01 -14.97 -4.09
N TYR A 356 38.06 -15.86 -4.34
CA TYR A 356 37.99 -16.64 -5.58
C TYR A 356 36.89 -16.09 -6.49
N LEU A 357 37.12 -16.16 -7.81
CA LEU A 357 36.16 -15.80 -8.86
C LEU A 357 35.98 -16.95 -9.85
#